data_AF-A0A1C5X7F2-F1
#
_entry.id   AF-A0A1C5X7F2-F1
#
_cell.length_a   1.000
_cell.length_b   1.000
_cell.length_c   1.000
_cell.angle_alpha   90.00
_cell.angle_beta   90.00
_cell.angle_gamma   90.00
#
_symmetry.space_group_name_H-M   'P 1'
#
loop_
_entity.id
_entity.type
_entity.pdbx_description
1 polymer ?
#
loop_
_entity_poly.entity_id
_entity_poly.type
_entity_poly.pdbx_seq_one_letter_code
_entity_poly.pdbx_strand_id
1 'polypeptide(L)'
;MELIKDVIKIDNRMDFGKFQTFIESEAVVPDKKSDVYDIVKTEGYIALKKIEIADGKVVCRGSFNYNVIYIADDKNTISNVDGKIDINEVIDKDNVTQDMEYMLYPEIEHVDCTIMNERKIRIGALINIKGSLFEKKRLDIVKDVSQVEGIQKSRKEVSYQDIVGIEKSESVIRDTITINTEEVQSIISVNPYVRIKESRVSDNKVIIGGVLDINPLACTYDGELVELDKVDIDFTQFIEVPGVCDGMNEETLLSINDFNYIFKQNGDSNTGILEIDCTISSKVKVTDEVAREVLQDAYSPQKVLKFDHRLIELNKVLASDTESFLVRDTIKNDNEDIQIKDIVSVCPSISIENAYMEDGKSIIQGIIKMDILYVPVEGLKIVYKISEEIPFEHDVEVDGLSDTSSVFNTVCIEKVEVDLNRDQIDVSVKVNRFIEVIDKKSESFIIKGEDCGDYDLSKAPSIIVYICKEGDSLWNIAKKYNTTEEEISELNDLKDDDILKPGKCLILEKKVVMVD
;
A
#
# COMPACT_ATOMS: atom_id res chain seq x y z
N MET A 1 39.06 18.80 19.22
CA MET A 1 37.85 18.80 18.36
C MET A 1 36.76 18.00 19.05
N GLU A 2 35.56 18.55 19.12
CA GLU A 2 34.36 17.88 19.61
C GLU A 2 33.36 17.75 18.45
N LEU A 3 32.75 16.56 18.30
CA LEU A 3 31.78 16.27 17.26
C LEU A 3 30.39 16.16 17.89
N ILE A 4 29.47 17.01 17.45
CA ILE A 4 28.07 16.97 17.85
C ILE A 4 27.36 16.03 16.88
N LYS A 5 26.82 14.94 17.42
CA LYS A 5 26.13 13.91 16.64
C LYS A 5 24.63 14.16 16.57
N ASP A 6 24.02 13.66 15.50
CA ASP A 6 22.58 13.56 15.32
C ASP A 6 22.26 12.22 14.64
N VAL A 7 21.00 11.80 14.69
CA VAL A 7 20.55 10.54 14.11
C VAL A 7 19.55 10.83 13.00
N ILE A 8 19.84 10.31 11.81
CA ILE A 8 18.90 10.24 10.71
C ILE A 8 18.25 8.85 10.72
N LYS A 9 16.92 8.82 10.67
CA LYS A 9 16.13 7.61 10.42
C LYS A 9 15.90 7.51 8.91
N ILE A 10 16.08 6.31 8.38
CA ILE A 10 15.93 6.03 6.95
C ILE A 10 15.04 4.80 6.87
N ASP A 11 13.84 4.99 6.35
CA ASP A 11 12.87 3.92 6.16
C ASP A 11 12.97 3.42 4.73
N ASN A 12 13.20 2.12 4.51
CA ASN A 12 13.22 1.52 3.20
C ASN A 12 11.96 0.70 2.97
N ARG A 13 11.15 1.11 1.99
CA ARG A 13 10.05 0.30 1.46
C ARG A 13 10.61 -0.71 0.46
N MET A 14 10.27 -1.98 0.65
CA MET A 14 10.65 -3.09 -0.23
C MET A 14 9.39 -3.78 -0.72
N ASP A 15 9.36 -4.11 -2.01
CA ASP A 15 8.29 -4.94 -2.56
C ASP A 15 8.38 -6.36 -1.96
N PHE A 16 7.25 -6.82 -1.41
CA PHE A 16 7.14 -8.19 -0.92
C PHE A 16 7.12 -9.20 -2.09
N GLY A 17 6.72 -8.76 -3.28
CA GLY A 17 6.43 -9.61 -4.43
C GLY A 17 5.13 -10.39 -4.24
N LYS A 18 4.96 -11.42 -5.06
CA LYS A 18 3.79 -12.32 -5.03
C LYS A 18 4.19 -13.65 -4.38
N PHE A 19 3.66 -13.93 -3.20
CA PHE A 19 3.68 -15.29 -2.64
C PHE A 19 2.35 -15.96 -2.97
N GLN A 20 2.39 -17.07 -3.70
CA GLN A 20 1.22 -17.83 -4.09
C GLN A 20 1.18 -19.17 -3.34
N THR A 21 0.02 -19.51 -2.76
CA THR A 21 -0.22 -20.80 -2.12
C THR A 21 -1.55 -21.38 -2.56
N PHE A 22 -1.65 -22.71 -2.57
CA PHE A 22 -2.89 -23.43 -2.82
C PHE A 22 -3.35 -24.09 -1.53
N ILE A 23 -4.58 -23.81 -1.13
CA ILE A 23 -5.22 -24.43 0.02
C ILE A 23 -6.41 -25.27 -0.46
N GLU A 24 -6.62 -26.41 0.20
CA GLU A 24 -7.75 -27.29 -0.09
C GLU A 24 -8.35 -27.87 1.18
N SER A 25 -9.65 -28.13 1.15
CA SER A 25 -10.37 -28.81 2.22
C SER A 25 -11.59 -29.54 1.69
N GLU A 26 -12.01 -30.58 2.40
CA GLU A 26 -13.24 -31.31 2.14
C GLU A 26 -14.32 -30.86 3.12
N ALA A 27 -15.51 -30.54 2.62
CA ALA A 27 -16.65 -30.14 3.42
C ALA A 27 -17.79 -31.15 3.29
N VAL A 28 -18.45 -31.41 4.42
CA VAL A 28 -19.64 -32.27 4.47
C VAL A 28 -20.87 -31.38 4.42
N VAL A 29 -21.81 -31.73 3.54
CA VAL A 29 -23.10 -31.05 3.42
C VAL A 29 -23.91 -31.32 4.70
N PRO A 30 -24.32 -30.29 5.46
CA PRO A 30 -25.06 -30.49 6.70
C PRO A 30 -26.34 -31.32 6.50
N ASP A 31 -26.68 -32.17 7.47
CA ASP A 31 -27.87 -33.05 7.40
C ASP A 31 -29.19 -32.29 7.15
N LYS A 32 -29.24 -31.02 7.57
CA LYS A 32 -30.39 -30.12 7.37
C LYS A 32 -30.54 -29.59 5.94
N LYS A 33 -29.55 -29.76 5.07
CA LYS A 33 -29.54 -29.29 3.68
C LYS A 33 -29.71 -30.48 2.72
N SER A 34 -30.29 -30.25 1.55
CA SER A 34 -30.47 -31.27 0.52
C SER A 34 -29.15 -31.67 -0.13
N ASP A 35 -29.17 -32.82 -0.80
CA ASP A 35 -28.03 -33.42 -1.48
C ASP A 35 -27.54 -32.51 -2.63
N VAL A 36 -26.23 -32.48 -2.86
CA VAL A 36 -25.61 -31.65 -3.90
C VAL A 36 -25.74 -32.32 -5.26
N TYR A 37 -26.34 -31.62 -6.22
CA TYR A 37 -26.44 -32.07 -7.61
C TYR A 37 -25.43 -31.37 -8.52
N ASP A 38 -25.32 -30.04 -8.43
CA ASP A 38 -24.49 -29.23 -9.31
C ASP A 38 -23.98 -27.97 -8.62
N ILE A 39 -22.71 -27.62 -8.81
CA ILE A 39 -22.12 -26.42 -8.22
C ILE A 39 -22.41 -25.22 -9.12
N VAL A 40 -22.99 -24.17 -8.52
CA VAL A 40 -23.29 -22.92 -9.23
C VAL A 40 -22.10 -21.97 -9.14
N LYS A 41 -21.60 -21.75 -7.92
CA LYS A 41 -20.53 -20.78 -7.64
C LYS A 41 -19.81 -21.13 -6.36
N THR A 42 -18.51 -20.85 -6.34
CA THR A 42 -17.73 -20.82 -5.10
C THR A 42 -17.19 -19.41 -4.91
N GLU A 43 -17.33 -18.87 -3.71
CA GLU A 43 -16.91 -17.52 -3.37
C GLU A 43 -16.36 -17.49 -1.94
N GLY A 44 -15.76 -16.37 -1.55
CA GLY A 44 -15.25 -16.22 -0.19
C GLY A 44 -14.37 -15.00 -0.01
N TYR A 45 -13.88 -14.83 1.22
CA TYR A 45 -12.92 -13.78 1.57
C TYR A 45 -11.81 -14.34 2.47
N ILE A 46 -10.64 -13.71 2.42
CA ILE A 46 -9.48 -14.10 3.22
C ILE A 46 -9.37 -13.18 4.44
N ALA A 47 -9.30 -13.78 5.62
CA ALA A 47 -9.04 -13.09 6.87
C ALA A 47 -7.62 -13.41 7.37
N LEU A 48 -6.66 -12.51 7.14
CA LEU A 48 -5.31 -12.62 7.70
C LEU A 48 -5.28 -12.09 9.14
N LYS A 49 -5.56 -12.97 10.10
CA LYS A 49 -5.67 -12.63 11.52
C LYS A 49 -4.34 -12.20 12.13
N LYS A 50 -3.24 -12.85 11.73
CA LYS A 50 -1.91 -12.58 12.30
C LYS A 50 -0.82 -12.71 11.25
N ILE A 51 0.06 -11.71 11.20
CA ILE A 51 1.28 -11.74 10.40
C ILE A 51 2.43 -11.46 11.36
N GLU A 52 3.41 -12.36 11.40
CA GLU A 52 4.61 -12.22 12.22
C GLU A 52 5.83 -12.21 11.33
N ILE A 53 6.69 -11.22 11.53
CA ILE A 53 7.97 -11.13 10.86
C ILE A 53 9.04 -11.71 11.78
N ALA A 54 9.87 -12.60 11.26
CA ALA A 54 11.04 -13.15 11.92
C ALA A 54 12.23 -13.13 10.97
N ASP A 55 13.43 -13.33 11.51
CA ASP A 55 14.64 -13.33 10.69
C ASP A 55 14.55 -14.40 9.59
N GLY A 56 14.60 -13.94 8.34
CA GLY A 56 14.52 -14.76 7.13
C GLY A 56 13.13 -15.27 6.75
N LYS A 57 12.04 -14.89 7.44
CA LYS A 57 10.70 -15.40 7.13
C LYS A 57 9.53 -14.51 7.58
N VAL A 58 8.42 -14.64 6.89
CA VAL A 58 7.12 -14.05 7.25
C VAL A 58 6.12 -15.17 7.51
N VAL A 59 5.47 -15.17 8.67
CA VAL A 59 4.46 -16.17 9.05
C VAL A 59 3.08 -15.55 8.94
N CYS A 60 2.25 -16.08 8.06
CA CYS A 60 0.88 -15.61 7.83
C CYS A 60 -0.13 -16.62 8.37
N ARG A 61 -0.97 -16.20 9.31
CA ARG A 61 -2.04 -17.01 9.89
C ARG A 61 -3.39 -16.37 9.70
N GLY A 62 -4.36 -17.16 9.27
CA GLY A 62 -5.67 -16.66 8.93
C GLY A 62 -6.61 -17.77 8.52
N SER A 63 -7.63 -17.41 7.76
CA SER A 63 -8.54 -18.37 7.16
C SER A 63 -9.08 -17.84 5.83
N PHE A 64 -9.29 -18.76 4.90
CA PHE A 64 -10.19 -18.54 3.77
C PHE A 64 -11.60 -18.94 4.20
N ASN A 65 -12.51 -17.97 4.23
CA ASN A 65 -13.92 -18.17 4.57
C ASN A 65 -14.69 -18.34 3.26
N TYR A 66 -15.16 -19.55 2.98
CA TYR A 66 -15.80 -19.88 1.71
C TYR A 66 -17.32 -20.03 1.85
N ASN A 67 -18.00 -19.82 0.73
CA ASN A 67 -19.39 -20.17 0.50
C ASN A 67 -19.51 -20.85 -0.86
N VAL A 68 -20.05 -22.07 -0.88
CA VAL A 68 -20.32 -22.83 -2.11
C VAL A 68 -21.82 -22.83 -2.34
N ILE A 69 -22.29 -22.18 -3.40
CA ILE A 69 -23.69 -22.17 -3.83
C ILE A 69 -23.91 -23.34 -4.80
N TYR A 70 -24.96 -24.13 -4.57
CA TYR A 70 -25.25 -25.33 -5.36
C TYR A 70 -26.74 -25.53 -5.60
N ILE A 71 -27.07 -26.26 -6.68
CA ILE A 71 -28.41 -26.77 -6.96
C ILE A 71 -28.57 -28.14 -6.29
N ALA A 72 -29.68 -28.35 -5.60
CA ALA A 72 -30.01 -29.60 -4.93
C ALA A 72 -30.41 -30.74 -5.90
N ASP A 73 -30.50 -31.96 -5.39
CA ASP A 73 -30.91 -33.17 -6.12
C ASP A 73 -32.30 -33.12 -6.74
N ASP A 74 -33.22 -32.35 -6.16
CA ASP A 74 -34.53 -32.03 -6.74
C ASP A 74 -34.47 -31.14 -8.00
N LYS A 75 -33.28 -30.59 -8.30
CA LYS A 75 -32.95 -29.69 -9.41
C LYS A 75 -33.67 -28.34 -9.41
N ASN A 76 -34.44 -28.05 -8.36
CA ASN A 76 -35.30 -26.87 -8.26
C ASN A 76 -35.03 -26.05 -6.99
N THR A 77 -34.16 -26.52 -6.09
CA THR A 77 -33.78 -25.80 -4.87
C THR A 77 -32.33 -25.32 -4.95
N ILE A 78 -32.09 -24.05 -4.59
CA ILE A 78 -30.73 -23.54 -4.31
C ILE A 78 -30.40 -23.69 -2.84
N SER A 79 -29.19 -24.15 -2.57
CA SER A 79 -28.64 -24.17 -1.22
C SER A 79 -27.16 -23.79 -1.23
N ASN A 80 -26.55 -23.74 -0.04
CA ASN A 80 -25.15 -23.38 0.10
C ASN A 80 -24.40 -24.28 1.10
N VAL A 81 -23.07 -24.33 1.04
CA VAL A 81 -22.21 -24.85 2.10
C VAL A 81 -21.14 -23.81 2.39
N ASP A 82 -21.18 -23.25 3.59
CA ASP A 82 -20.17 -22.32 4.09
C ASP A 82 -19.18 -23.01 5.04
N GLY A 83 -17.99 -22.43 5.18
CA GLY A 83 -16.98 -22.93 6.11
C GLY A 83 -15.69 -22.13 6.07
N LYS A 84 -14.67 -22.65 6.76
CA LYS A 84 -13.36 -22.01 6.89
C LYS A 84 -12.25 -23.02 6.60
N ILE A 85 -11.26 -22.60 5.81
CA ILE A 85 -10.00 -23.32 5.60
C ILE A 85 -8.90 -22.51 6.27
N ASP A 86 -8.19 -23.11 7.23
CA ASP A 86 -7.11 -22.42 7.95
C ASP A 86 -5.92 -22.15 7.02
N ILE A 87 -5.37 -20.94 7.12
CA ILE A 87 -4.14 -20.53 6.44
C ILE A 87 -3.05 -20.47 7.51
N ASN A 88 -1.97 -21.22 7.31
CA ASN A 88 -0.80 -21.24 8.19
C ASN A 88 0.48 -21.33 7.35
N GLU A 89 0.82 -20.23 6.69
CA GLU A 89 1.94 -20.17 5.77
C GLU A 89 3.21 -19.62 6.43
N VAL A 90 4.34 -20.22 6.08
CA VAL A 90 5.68 -19.73 6.44
C VAL A 90 6.41 -19.42 5.15
N ILE A 91 6.62 -18.12 4.91
CA ILE A 91 7.19 -17.60 3.67
C ILE A 91 8.65 -17.28 3.93
N ASP A 92 9.55 -18.11 3.42
CA ASP A 92 10.99 -17.83 3.49
C ASP A 92 11.33 -16.65 2.58
N LYS A 93 11.99 -15.64 3.15
CA LYS A 93 12.37 -14.43 2.42
C LYS A 93 13.67 -13.86 2.96
N ASP A 94 14.68 -13.82 2.11
CA ASP A 94 15.99 -13.27 2.45
C ASP A 94 15.89 -11.77 2.80
N ASN A 95 16.82 -11.31 3.63
CA ASN A 95 16.93 -9.92 4.09
C ASN A 95 15.73 -9.40 4.89
N VAL A 96 14.89 -10.29 5.42
CA VAL A 96 13.82 -9.93 6.35
C VAL A 96 14.32 -10.08 7.79
N THR A 97 14.04 -9.09 8.64
CA THR A 97 14.39 -9.10 10.07
C THR A 97 13.16 -8.85 10.93
N GLN A 98 13.17 -9.35 12.16
CA GLN A 98 12.02 -9.23 13.09
C GLN A 98 11.55 -7.80 13.40
N ASP A 99 12.41 -6.79 13.19
CA ASP A 99 12.12 -5.38 13.46
C ASP A 99 11.44 -4.67 12.28
N MET A 100 11.24 -5.36 11.16
CA MET A 100 10.55 -4.79 9.99
C MET A 100 9.05 -4.68 10.22
N GLU A 101 8.45 -3.69 9.58
CA GLU A 101 7.00 -3.52 9.52
C GLU A 101 6.46 -3.94 8.15
N TYR A 102 5.13 -3.99 7.98
CA TYR A 102 4.52 -4.51 6.76
C TYR A 102 3.21 -3.84 6.39
N MET A 103 2.91 -3.81 5.10
CA MET A 103 1.61 -3.52 4.50
C MET A 103 1.32 -4.65 3.51
N LEU A 104 0.79 -5.77 4.02
CA LEU A 104 0.50 -6.97 3.22
C LEU A 104 -1.01 -7.17 3.14
N TYR A 105 -1.48 -7.59 1.98
CA TYR A 105 -2.87 -7.89 1.72
C TYR A 105 -3.01 -9.23 0.96
N PRO A 106 -4.05 -10.00 1.26
CA PRO A 106 -4.36 -11.22 0.53
C PRO A 106 -5.21 -10.92 -0.71
N GLU A 107 -5.12 -11.80 -1.71
CA GLU A 107 -5.93 -11.77 -2.93
C GLU A 107 -6.30 -13.20 -3.31
N ILE A 108 -7.56 -13.44 -3.70
CA ILE A 108 -8.00 -14.74 -4.22
C ILE A 108 -7.80 -14.70 -5.73
N GLU A 109 -6.85 -15.48 -6.25
CA GLU A 109 -6.64 -15.61 -7.70
C GLU A 109 -7.71 -16.50 -8.30
N HIS A 110 -7.99 -17.62 -7.63
CA HIS A 110 -8.95 -18.59 -8.10
C HIS A 110 -9.55 -19.38 -6.96
N VAL A 111 -10.83 -19.74 -7.07
CA VAL A 111 -11.49 -20.65 -6.15
C VAL A 111 -12.43 -21.56 -6.93
N ASP A 112 -12.37 -22.84 -6.61
CA ASP A 112 -13.15 -23.89 -7.26
C ASP A 112 -13.68 -24.90 -6.25
N CYS A 113 -14.73 -25.60 -6.64
CA CYS A 113 -15.32 -26.67 -5.86
C CYS A 113 -15.66 -27.88 -6.74
N THR A 114 -15.36 -29.08 -6.26
CA THR A 114 -15.66 -30.35 -6.93
C THR A 114 -16.56 -31.22 -6.05
N ILE A 115 -17.55 -31.87 -6.67
CA ILE A 115 -18.46 -32.80 -5.98
C ILE A 115 -17.75 -34.15 -5.86
N MET A 116 -17.53 -34.62 -4.63
CA MET A 116 -17.00 -35.97 -4.39
C MET A 116 -18.11 -37.01 -4.33
N ASN A 117 -19.22 -36.65 -3.69
CA ASN A 117 -20.50 -37.36 -3.69
C ASN A 117 -21.62 -36.38 -3.28
N GLU A 118 -22.85 -36.87 -3.19
CA GLU A 118 -24.05 -36.10 -2.86
C GLU A 118 -24.00 -35.35 -1.51
N ARG A 119 -23.12 -35.77 -0.58
CA ARG A 119 -22.94 -35.18 0.76
C ARG A 119 -21.54 -34.62 1.03
N LYS A 120 -20.65 -34.64 0.05
CA LYS A 120 -19.25 -34.25 0.26
C LYS A 120 -18.70 -33.52 -0.95
N ILE A 121 -18.15 -32.34 -0.68
CA ILE A 121 -17.53 -31.47 -1.67
C ILE A 121 -16.07 -31.20 -1.29
N ARG A 122 -15.25 -30.87 -2.29
CA ARG A 122 -13.85 -30.44 -2.09
C ARG A 122 -13.67 -29.05 -2.65
N ILE A 123 -13.22 -28.14 -1.80
CA ILE A 123 -12.95 -26.75 -2.12
C ILE A 123 -11.44 -26.58 -2.26
N GLY A 124 -11.02 -25.89 -3.33
CA GLY A 124 -9.63 -25.49 -3.55
C GLY A 124 -9.55 -24.00 -3.85
N ALA A 125 -8.57 -23.31 -3.27
CA ALA A 125 -8.35 -21.88 -3.51
C ALA A 125 -6.86 -21.60 -3.76
N LEU A 126 -6.58 -20.84 -4.82
CA LEU A 126 -5.28 -20.27 -5.12
C LEU A 126 -5.24 -18.84 -4.59
N ILE A 127 -4.36 -18.60 -3.62
CA ILE A 127 -4.30 -17.37 -2.86
C ILE A 127 -2.94 -16.71 -3.06
N ASN A 128 -2.96 -15.40 -3.21
CA ASN A 128 -1.76 -14.57 -3.22
C ASN A 128 -1.66 -13.73 -1.95
N ILE A 129 -0.45 -13.54 -1.46
CA ILE A 129 -0.09 -12.50 -0.49
C ILE A 129 0.87 -11.55 -1.19
N LYS A 130 0.47 -10.28 -1.28
CA LYS A 130 1.20 -9.19 -1.94
C LYS A 130 1.37 -8.01 -0.97
N GLY A 131 2.21 -7.05 -1.32
CA GLY A 131 2.35 -5.79 -0.59
C GLY A 131 3.79 -5.36 -0.35
N SER A 132 4.07 -4.75 0.80
CA SER A 132 5.40 -4.19 1.09
C SER A 132 5.89 -4.49 2.50
N LEU A 133 7.22 -4.57 2.63
CA LEU A 133 7.94 -4.61 3.90
C LEU A 133 8.70 -3.30 4.12
N PHE A 134 8.88 -2.91 5.37
CA PHE A 134 9.50 -1.65 5.76
C PHE A 134 10.63 -1.89 6.74
N GLU A 135 11.85 -1.53 6.34
CA GLU A 135 13.03 -1.62 7.18
C GLU A 135 13.41 -0.23 7.70
N LYS A 136 13.57 -0.10 9.02
CA LYS A 136 14.05 1.13 9.65
C LYS A 136 15.55 1.06 9.91
N LYS A 137 16.33 1.92 9.25
CA LYS A 137 17.76 2.09 9.51
C LYS A 137 18.01 3.38 10.28
N ARG A 138 18.99 3.33 11.19
CA ARG A 138 19.49 4.50 11.91
C ARG A 138 20.92 4.80 11.49
N LEU A 139 21.19 6.06 11.22
CA LEU A 139 22.51 6.55 10.87
C LEU A 139 22.93 7.66 11.82
N ASP A 140 24.02 7.44 12.56
CA ASP A 140 24.69 8.50 13.31
C ASP A 140 25.50 9.36 12.35
N ILE A 141 25.14 10.64 12.26
CA ILE A 141 25.86 11.64 11.48
C ILE A 141 26.50 12.69 12.40
N VAL A 142 27.54 13.35 11.91
CA VAL A 142 28.07 14.56 12.52
C VAL A 142 27.22 15.74 12.06
N LYS A 143 26.45 16.33 12.98
CA LYS A 143 25.64 17.51 12.73
C LYS A 143 26.44 18.80 12.83
N ASP A 144 27.42 18.81 13.73
CA ASP A 144 28.26 19.97 13.93
C ASP A 144 29.64 19.62 14.52
N VAL A 145 30.59 20.55 14.37
CA VAL A 145 31.94 20.45 14.93
C VAL A 145 32.22 21.68 15.80
N SER A 146 32.70 21.45 17.02
CA SER A 146 33.04 22.48 18.00
C SER A 146 34.48 22.29 18.52
N GLN A 147 34.95 23.26 19.31
CA GLN A 147 36.27 23.23 19.95
C GLN A 147 37.44 23.11 18.96
N VAL A 148 37.32 23.79 17.82
CA VAL A 148 38.36 23.97 16.81
C VAL A 148 38.39 25.45 16.46
N GLU A 149 39.55 26.08 16.63
CA GLU A 149 39.72 27.50 16.36
C GLU A 149 39.65 27.78 14.84
N GLY A 150 38.94 28.86 14.48
CA GLY A 150 38.75 29.29 13.09
C GLY A 150 37.97 28.31 12.20
N ILE A 151 37.24 27.35 12.78
CA ILE A 151 36.52 26.34 11.99
C ILE A 151 35.48 26.98 11.07
N GLN A 152 35.55 26.61 9.79
CA GLN A 152 34.63 26.95 8.73
C GLN A 152 33.75 25.74 8.45
N LYS A 153 32.46 25.98 8.20
CA LYS A 153 31.43 24.93 8.07
C LYS A 153 30.59 25.20 6.83
N SER A 154 30.38 24.17 6.03
CA SER A 154 29.44 24.20 4.91
C SER A 154 28.27 23.28 5.23
N ARG A 155 27.06 23.81 5.05
CA ARG A 155 25.81 23.12 5.33
C ARG A 155 25.00 22.96 4.06
N LYS A 156 24.23 21.89 4.01
CA LYS A 156 23.29 21.60 2.92
C LYS A 156 21.97 21.14 3.52
N GLU A 157 20.87 21.56 2.91
CA GLU A 157 19.56 20.99 3.22
C GLU A 157 19.34 19.71 2.41
N VAL A 158 18.80 18.69 3.07
CA VAL A 158 18.46 17.40 2.50
C VAL A 158 17.02 17.09 2.86
N SER A 159 16.18 16.77 1.88
CA SER A 159 14.80 16.32 2.12
C SER A 159 14.64 14.83 1.82
N TYR A 160 13.86 14.16 2.64
CA TYR A 160 13.56 12.73 2.51
C TYR A 160 12.25 12.37 3.22
N GLN A 161 11.66 11.23 2.86
CA GLN A 161 10.46 10.67 3.47
C GLN A 161 10.80 10.01 4.81
N ASP A 162 10.05 10.35 5.86
CA ASP A 162 10.06 9.66 7.16
C ASP A 162 8.74 8.90 7.31
N ILE A 163 8.80 7.62 7.70
CA ILE A 163 7.61 6.86 8.08
C ILE A 163 7.35 7.11 9.57
N VAL A 164 6.38 7.98 9.82
CA VAL A 164 6.00 8.38 11.18
C VAL A 164 5.44 7.19 11.96
N GLY A 165 4.62 6.35 11.31
CA GLY A 165 4.11 5.12 11.91
C GLY A 165 3.37 4.20 10.94
N ILE A 166 3.34 2.91 11.28
CA ILE A 166 2.54 1.88 10.60
C ILE A 166 1.71 1.14 11.64
N GLU A 167 0.41 1.40 11.67
CA GLU A 167 -0.44 0.94 12.76
C GLU A 167 -1.65 0.14 12.25
N LYS A 168 -2.06 -0.85 13.04
CA LYS A 168 -3.22 -1.70 12.77
C LYS A 168 -4.27 -1.48 13.86
N SER A 169 -5.53 -1.35 13.47
CA SER A 169 -6.66 -1.30 14.39
C SER A 169 -7.81 -2.14 13.88
N GLU A 170 -8.70 -2.57 14.78
CA GLU A 170 -9.88 -3.36 14.45
C GLU A 170 -11.14 -2.69 14.99
N SER A 171 -12.22 -2.74 14.20
CA SER A 171 -13.53 -2.20 14.55
C SER A 171 -14.58 -3.28 14.38
N VAL A 172 -15.54 -3.33 15.30
CA VAL A 172 -16.68 -4.25 15.23
C VAL A 172 -17.91 -3.48 14.77
N ILE A 173 -18.53 -3.96 13.70
CA ILE A 173 -19.80 -3.47 13.17
C ILE A 173 -20.87 -4.49 13.50
N ARG A 174 -21.95 -4.01 14.13
CA ARG A 174 -23.14 -4.81 14.38
C ARG A 174 -24.35 -4.06 13.86
N ASP A 175 -25.11 -4.73 13.01
CA ASP A 175 -26.32 -4.14 12.45
C ASP A 175 -27.41 -5.20 12.27
N THR A 176 -28.64 -4.74 12.13
CA THR A 176 -29.85 -5.54 11.98
C THR A 176 -30.58 -5.11 10.71
N ILE A 177 -30.51 -5.93 9.67
CA ILE A 177 -31.18 -5.65 8.39
C ILE A 177 -32.58 -6.26 8.42
N THR A 178 -33.60 -5.46 8.12
CA THR A 178 -34.97 -5.96 7.98
C THR A 178 -35.18 -6.47 6.56
N ILE A 179 -35.64 -7.71 6.43
CA ILE A 179 -35.97 -8.35 5.15
C ILE A 179 -37.47 -8.25 4.95
N ASN A 180 -37.90 -7.42 4.00
CA ASN A 180 -39.31 -7.17 3.70
C ASN A 180 -39.92 -8.19 2.74
N THR A 181 -39.12 -9.08 2.16
CA THR A 181 -39.58 -10.12 1.23
C THR A 181 -40.29 -11.25 1.99
N GLU A 182 -41.56 -11.48 1.68
CA GLU A 182 -42.48 -12.32 2.47
C GLU A 182 -42.28 -13.86 2.31
N GLU A 183 -41.27 -14.31 1.57
CA GLU A 183 -41.14 -15.73 1.22
C GLU A 183 -39.72 -16.28 1.42
N VAL A 184 -38.85 -15.58 2.16
CA VAL A 184 -37.47 -16.02 2.37
C VAL A 184 -37.43 -17.22 3.33
N GLN A 185 -36.98 -18.37 2.80
CA GLN A 185 -36.75 -19.59 3.56
C GLN A 185 -35.34 -19.59 4.18
N SER A 186 -34.32 -19.19 3.43
CA SER A 186 -32.94 -19.18 3.91
C SER A 186 -32.05 -18.18 3.16
N ILE A 187 -30.97 -17.77 3.82
CA ILE A 187 -29.91 -16.96 3.20
C ILE A 187 -28.89 -17.88 2.55
N ILE A 188 -28.58 -17.62 1.28
CA ILE A 188 -27.68 -18.40 0.43
C ILE A 188 -26.29 -17.75 0.38
N SER A 189 -26.24 -16.42 0.32
CA SER A 189 -25.00 -15.65 0.35
C SER A 189 -25.24 -14.28 0.97
N VAL A 190 -24.19 -13.69 1.53
CA VAL A 190 -24.18 -12.32 2.06
C VAL A 190 -23.06 -11.49 1.41
N ASN A 191 -22.06 -12.16 0.81
CA ASN A 191 -20.87 -11.63 0.14
C ASN A 191 -20.40 -10.25 0.64
N PRO A 192 -19.83 -10.16 1.86
CA PRO A 192 -19.45 -8.89 2.44
C PRO A 192 -18.21 -8.32 1.76
N TYR A 193 -18.24 -7.02 1.47
CA TYR A 193 -17.11 -6.28 0.91
C TYR A 193 -16.90 -4.98 1.68
N VAL A 194 -15.65 -4.57 1.85
CA VAL A 194 -15.30 -3.34 2.55
C VAL A 194 -14.58 -2.38 1.61
N ARG A 195 -15.00 -1.12 1.61
CA ARG A 195 -14.35 -0.05 0.84
C ARG A 195 -14.12 1.20 1.68
N ILE A 196 -13.07 1.93 1.32
CA ILE A 196 -12.75 3.24 1.90
C ILE A 196 -13.66 4.27 1.22
N LYS A 197 -14.33 5.10 2.03
CA LYS A 197 -15.11 6.25 1.58
C LYS A 197 -14.30 7.53 1.68
N GLU A 198 -13.58 7.69 2.79
CA GLU A 198 -12.66 8.79 3.04
C GLU A 198 -11.58 8.36 4.04
N SER A 199 -10.42 8.99 3.95
CA SER A 199 -9.34 8.88 4.93
C SER A 199 -8.76 10.26 5.17
N ARG A 200 -8.36 10.56 6.40
CA ARG A 200 -7.65 11.79 6.75
C ARG A 200 -6.75 11.58 7.95
N VAL A 201 -5.59 12.24 7.92
CA VAL A 201 -4.69 12.35 9.06
C VAL A 201 -5.16 13.50 9.97
N SER A 202 -5.02 13.31 11.28
CA SER A 202 -5.30 14.31 12.32
C SER A 202 -4.29 14.13 13.45
N ASP A 203 -4.26 15.02 14.44
CA ASP A 203 -3.27 14.97 15.51
C ASP A 203 -3.27 13.61 16.24
N ASN A 204 -2.14 12.90 16.13
CA ASN A 204 -1.87 11.56 16.65
C ASN A 204 -2.79 10.43 16.17
N LYS A 205 -3.53 10.63 15.07
CA LYS A 205 -4.45 9.59 14.57
C LYS A 205 -4.78 9.70 13.10
N VAL A 206 -5.16 8.57 12.51
CA VAL A 206 -5.83 8.51 11.20
C VAL A 206 -7.31 8.21 11.42
N ILE A 207 -8.17 8.93 10.70
CA ILE A 207 -9.63 8.74 10.72
C ILE A 207 -10.02 8.12 9.38
N ILE A 208 -10.54 6.90 9.41
CA ILE A 208 -11.02 6.20 8.23
C ILE A 208 -12.54 6.16 8.27
N GLY A 209 -13.18 6.73 7.25
CA GLY A 209 -14.58 6.50 6.93
C GLY A 209 -14.68 5.39 5.89
N GLY A 210 -15.38 4.32 6.20
CA GLY A 210 -15.56 3.18 5.31
C GLY A 210 -17.01 2.74 5.20
N VAL A 211 -17.28 1.87 4.23
CA VAL A 211 -18.59 1.22 4.04
C VAL A 211 -18.37 -0.28 4.01
N LEU A 212 -19.18 -1.01 4.79
CA LEU A 212 -19.36 -2.44 4.63
C LEU A 212 -20.57 -2.65 3.70
N ASP A 213 -20.30 -3.03 2.46
CA ASP A 213 -21.33 -3.37 1.48
C ASP A 213 -21.73 -4.83 1.66
N ILE A 214 -23.04 -5.07 1.69
CA ILE A 214 -23.64 -6.38 1.87
C ILE A 214 -24.69 -6.59 0.78
N ASN A 215 -24.56 -7.69 0.04
CA ASN A 215 -25.45 -8.05 -1.08
C ASN A 215 -26.04 -9.44 -0.83
N PRO A 216 -27.11 -9.56 -0.01
CA PRO A 216 -27.64 -10.85 0.37
C PRO A 216 -28.43 -11.52 -0.75
N LEU A 217 -28.19 -12.81 -0.94
CA LEU A 217 -28.99 -13.70 -1.76
C LEU A 217 -29.79 -14.63 -0.87
N ALA A 218 -31.05 -14.85 -1.22
CA ALA A 218 -31.96 -15.71 -0.46
C ALA A 218 -32.62 -16.75 -1.36
N CYS A 219 -32.95 -17.89 -0.78
CA CYS A 219 -33.84 -18.88 -1.38
C CYS A 219 -35.25 -18.70 -0.81
N THR A 220 -36.25 -18.64 -1.67
CA THR A 220 -37.66 -18.57 -1.27
C THR A 220 -38.21 -19.95 -0.92
N TYR A 221 -39.41 -20.01 -0.33
CA TYR A 221 -40.13 -21.27 -0.08
C TYR A 221 -40.50 -22.03 -1.37
N ASP A 222 -40.54 -21.33 -2.50
CA ASP A 222 -40.77 -21.92 -3.83
C ASP A 222 -39.47 -22.41 -4.50
N GLY A 223 -38.32 -22.28 -3.83
CA GLY A 223 -37.02 -22.72 -4.33
C GLY A 223 -36.30 -21.70 -5.22
N GLU A 224 -36.86 -20.51 -5.40
CA GLU A 224 -36.29 -19.46 -6.25
C GLU A 224 -35.16 -18.70 -5.56
N LEU A 225 -34.10 -18.37 -6.31
CA LEU A 225 -33.02 -17.51 -5.85
C LEU A 225 -33.37 -16.05 -6.12
N VAL A 226 -33.42 -15.24 -5.06
CA VAL A 226 -33.76 -13.82 -5.14
C VAL A 226 -32.66 -12.95 -4.55
N GLU A 227 -32.42 -11.80 -5.19
CA GLU A 227 -31.61 -10.71 -4.63
C GLU A 227 -32.43 -9.99 -3.55
N LEU A 228 -31.84 -9.77 -2.38
CA LEU A 228 -32.39 -8.90 -1.34
C LEU A 228 -31.83 -7.48 -1.47
N ASP A 229 -32.47 -6.52 -0.81
CA ASP A 229 -32.00 -5.13 -0.80
C ASP A 229 -30.51 -5.04 -0.42
N LYS A 230 -29.74 -4.35 -1.26
CA LYS A 230 -28.32 -4.05 -0.98
C LYS A 230 -28.23 -3.13 0.23
N VAL A 231 -27.30 -3.42 1.12
CA VAL A 231 -27.12 -2.65 2.35
C VAL A 231 -25.70 -2.13 2.47
N ASP A 232 -25.60 -0.82 2.63
CA ASP A 232 -24.37 -0.08 2.86
C ASP A 232 -24.33 0.32 4.34
N ILE A 233 -23.42 -0.27 5.13
CA ILE A 233 -23.24 0.07 6.55
C ILE A 233 -22.01 0.97 6.69
N ASP A 234 -22.24 2.27 6.85
CA ASP A 234 -21.19 3.26 7.12
C ASP A 234 -20.54 2.99 8.49
N PHE A 235 -19.21 3.09 8.55
CA PHE A 235 -18.46 3.04 9.80
C PHE A 235 -17.34 4.09 9.83
N THR A 236 -16.89 4.43 11.03
CA THR A 236 -15.73 5.29 11.25
C THR A 236 -14.77 4.62 12.21
N GLN A 237 -13.50 4.58 11.85
CA GLN A 237 -12.44 4.04 12.68
C GLN A 237 -11.39 5.11 12.98
N PHE A 238 -10.89 5.08 14.21
CA PHE A 238 -9.79 5.92 14.67
C PHE A 238 -8.59 5.01 14.94
N ILE A 239 -7.48 5.29 14.27
CA ILE A 239 -6.22 4.56 14.46
C ILE A 239 -5.23 5.52 15.09
N GLU A 240 -4.79 5.23 16.30
CA GLU A 240 -3.77 6.03 16.97
C GLU A 240 -2.43 5.81 16.27
N VAL A 241 -1.83 6.90 15.78
CA VAL A 241 -0.49 6.90 15.18
C VAL A 241 0.29 8.04 15.84
N PRO A 242 1.04 7.79 16.91
CA PRO A 242 1.70 8.85 17.66
C PRO A 242 2.66 9.67 16.80
N GLY A 243 2.56 11.00 16.89
CA GLY A 243 3.43 11.93 16.17
C GLY A 243 2.91 12.40 14.80
N VAL A 244 1.80 11.86 14.31
CA VAL A 244 1.20 12.35 13.06
C VAL A 244 0.39 13.62 13.27
N CYS A 245 0.30 14.45 12.24
CA CYS A 245 -0.53 15.66 12.23
C CYS A 245 -1.12 15.91 10.84
N ASP A 246 -2.01 16.91 10.75
CA ASP A 246 -2.65 17.31 9.49
C ASP A 246 -1.59 17.69 8.42
N GLY A 247 -1.86 17.31 7.17
CA GLY A 247 -0.97 17.54 6.02
C GLY A 247 0.03 16.43 5.71
N MET A 248 0.14 15.40 6.55
CA MET A 248 0.91 14.18 6.24
C MET A 248 0.16 13.26 5.27
N ASN A 249 0.90 12.40 4.56
CA ASN A 249 0.35 11.47 3.59
C ASN A 249 0.12 10.09 4.20
N GLU A 250 -1.00 9.44 3.87
CA GLU A 250 -1.32 8.10 4.33
C GLU A 250 -1.64 7.09 3.21
N GLU A 251 -1.26 5.84 3.47
CA GLU A 251 -1.69 4.66 2.71
C GLU A 251 -2.52 3.77 3.63
N THR A 252 -3.70 3.34 3.18
CA THR A 252 -4.65 2.56 3.99
C THR A 252 -5.01 1.25 3.32
N LEU A 253 -4.98 0.15 4.09
CA LEU A 253 -5.51 -1.16 3.71
C LEU A 253 -6.68 -1.52 4.62
N LEU A 254 -7.81 -1.91 4.01
CA LEU A 254 -8.99 -2.46 4.69
C LEU A 254 -9.14 -3.95 4.39
N SER A 255 -9.58 -4.70 5.39
CA SER A 255 -9.85 -6.14 5.24
C SER A 255 -10.90 -6.60 6.25
N ILE A 256 -11.62 -7.67 5.92
CA ILE A 256 -12.55 -8.33 6.83
C ILE A 256 -11.79 -9.41 7.62
N ASN A 257 -11.79 -9.30 8.94
CA ASN A 257 -11.16 -10.27 9.84
C ASN A 257 -12.10 -11.41 10.24
N ASP A 258 -13.38 -11.09 10.44
CA ASP A 258 -14.42 -12.06 10.75
C ASP A 258 -15.76 -11.47 10.32
N PHE A 259 -16.64 -12.34 9.83
CA PHE A 259 -18.00 -11.98 9.44
C PHE A 259 -18.92 -13.12 9.83
N ASN A 260 -19.92 -12.80 10.63
CA ASN A 260 -20.95 -13.73 11.05
C ASN A 260 -22.32 -13.09 10.81
N TYR A 261 -23.31 -13.92 10.50
CA TYR A 261 -24.69 -13.47 10.38
C TYR A 261 -25.65 -14.49 10.97
N ILE A 262 -26.82 -14.01 11.41
CA ILE A 262 -27.92 -14.83 11.90
C ILE A 262 -29.20 -14.35 11.22
N PHE A 263 -29.84 -15.24 10.47
CA PHE A 263 -31.16 -14.99 9.92
C PHE A 263 -32.24 -15.51 10.88
N LYS A 264 -33.23 -14.67 11.18
CA LYS A 264 -34.40 -15.00 11.99
C LYS A 264 -35.66 -14.61 11.23
N GLN A 265 -36.56 -15.57 11.04
CA GLN A 265 -37.88 -15.28 10.48
C GLN A 265 -38.78 -14.70 11.56
N ASN A 266 -39.64 -13.75 11.19
CA ASN A 266 -40.64 -13.22 12.10
C ASN A 266 -41.85 -14.18 12.12
N GLY A 267 -42.37 -14.48 13.31
CA GLY A 267 -43.45 -15.48 13.47
C GLY A 267 -44.84 -14.94 13.10
N ASP A 268 -45.00 -13.61 13.14
CA ASP A 268 -46.29 -12.93 12.97
C ASP A 268 -46.42 -12.23 11.61
N SER A 269 -45.30 -11.97 10.94
CA SER A 269 -45.23 -11.41 9.59
C SER A 269 -44.28 -12.28 8.78
N ASN A 270 -44.57 -12.51 7.51
CA ASN A 270 -43.73 -13.29 6.61
C ASN A 270 -42.34 -12.64 6.33
N THR A 271 -41.98 -11.58 7.05
CA THR A 271 -40.71 -10.87 6.99
C THR A 271 -39.63 -11.55 7.83
N GLY A 272 -38.38 -11.15 7.64
CA GLY A 272 -37.24 -11.67 8.39
C GLY A 272 -36.30 -10.58 8.88
N ILE A 273 -35.34 -10.97 9.69
CA ILE A 273 -34.28 -10.12 10.21
C ILE A 273 -32.95 -10.82 9.99
N LEU A 274 -31.97 -10.09 9.44
CA LEU A 274 -30.59 -10.53 9.27
C LEU A 274 -29.70 -9.72 10.23
N GLU A 275 -29.28 -10.36 11.33
CA GLU A 275 -28.33 -9.80 12.28
C GLU A 275 -26.91 -10.06 11.77
N ILE A 276 -26.07 -9.03 11.70
CA ILE A 276 -24.69 -9.11 11.23
C ILE A 276 -23.72 -8.70 12.33
N ASP A 277 -22.61 -9.42 12.45
CA ASP A 277 -21.45 -9.08 13.26
C ASP A 277 -20.19 -9.21 12.39
N CYS A 278 -19.59 -8.07 12.05
CA CYS A 278 -18.42 -7.98 11.19
C CYS A 278 -17.28 -7.30 11.95
N THR A 279 -16.10 -7.92 11.96
CA THR A 279 -14.86 -7.29 12.43
C THR A 279 -14.04 -6.85 11.23
N ILE A 280 -13.81 -5.55 11.11
CA ILE A 280 -12.98 -4.94 10.07
C ILE A 280 -11.62 -4.64 10.65
N SER A 281 -10.58 -4.98 9.91
CA SER A 281 -9.19 -4.63 10.19
C SER A 281 -8.72 -3.56 9.22
N SER A 282 -8.18 -2.49 9.79
CA SER A 282 -7.59 -1.37 9.07
C SER A 282 -6.12 -1.27 9.41
N LYS A 283 -5.27 -1.16 8.41
CA LYS A 283 -3.85 -0.91 8.58
C LYS A 283 -3.44 0.34 7.81
N VAL A 284 -2.74 1.25 8.47
CA VAL A 284 -2.32 2.54 7.89
C VAL A 284 -0.81 2.69 7.97
N LYS A 285 -0.23 3.30 6.95
CA LYS A 285 1.14 3.82 6.94
C LYS A 285 1.05 5.33 6.76
N VAL A 286 1.62 6.11 7.69
CA VAL A 286 1.66 7.58 7.58
C VAL A 286 3.09 8.04 7.37
N THR A 287 3.27 8.97 6.43
CA THR A 287 4.56 9.50 6.02
C THR A 287 4.57 11.02 5.99
N ASP A 288 5.75 11.58 6.24
CA ASP A 288 6.00 13.02 6.20
C ASP A 288 7.27 13.30 5.36
N GLU A 289 7.32 14.48 4.73
CA GLU A 289 8.54 14.94 4.07
C GLU A 289 9.36 15.80 5.04
N VAL A 290 10.51 15.28 5.44
CA VAL A 290 11.38 15.94 6.41
C VAL A 290 12.54 16.62 5.68
N ALA A 291 12.64 17.94 5.84
CA ALA A 291 13.83 18.71 5.46
C ALA A 291 14.79 18.84 6.66
N ARG A 292 16.07 18.50 6.44
CA ARG A 292 17.11 18.64 7.46
C ARG A 292 18.34 19.33 6.91
N GLU A 293 18.83 20.31 7.66
CA GLU A 293 20.15 20.88 7.44
C GLU A 293 21.23 19.98 8.05
N VAL A 294 22.19 19.55 7.22
CA VAL A 294 23.29 18.68 7.63
C VAL A 294 24.63 19.32 7.35
N LEU A 295 25.64 18.94 8.13
CA LEU A 295 27.02 19.36 7.89
C LEU A 295 27.55 18.60 6.66
N GLN A 296 27.72 19.33 5.57
CA GLN A 296 28.26 18.77 4.33
C GLN A 296 29.78 18.67 4.40
N ASP A 297 30.42 19.69 4.95
CA ASP A 297 31.88 19.81 4.99
C ASP A 297 32.31 20.77 6.11
N ALA A 298 33.55 20.60 6.59
CA ALA A 298 34.18 21.52 7.53
C ALA A 298 35.71 21.55 7.31
N TYR A 299 36.33 22.70 7.59
CA TYR A 299 37.79 22.83 7.62
C TYR A 299 38.21 23.92 8.59
N SER A 300 39.49 23.97 8.96
CA SER A 300 40.07 25.09 9.71
C SER A 300 41.28 25.63 8.95
N PRO A 301 41.49 26.95 8.87
CA PRO A 301 42.75 27.53 8.38
C PRO A 301 43.98 27.14 9.22
N GLN A 302 43.77 26.81 10.50
CA GLN A 302 44.84 26.58 11.48
C GLN A 302 45.14 25.08 11.68
N LYS A 303 44.12 24.22 11.56
CA LYS A 303 44.23 22.79 11.86
C LYS A 303 43.93 21.88 10.67
N VAL A 304 44.68 20.79 10.57
CA VAL A 304 44.43 19.70 9.63
C VAL A 304 43.31 18.83 10.17
N LEU A 305 42.13 18.92 9.56
CA LEU A 305 40.98 18.08 9.88
C LEU A 305 40.79 17.02 8.80
N LYS A 306 40.44 15.79 9.20
CA LYS A 306 39.99 14.75 8.27
C LYS A 306 38.62 14.24 8.68
N PHE A 307 37.78 14.02 7.69
CA PHE A 307 36.42 13.52 7.88
C PHE A 307 36.21 12.25 7.08
N ASP A 308 35.58 11.26 7.71
CA ASP A 308 35.12 10.06 7.04
C ASP A 308 33.67 10.29 6.59
N HIS A 309 33.43 9.98 5.32
CA HIS A 309 32.11 10.10 4.70
C HIS A 309 31.49 8.73 4.46
N ARG A 310 30.17 8.67 4.54
CA ARG A 310 29.37 7.52 4.14
C ARG A 310 28.29 7.94 3.16
N LEU A 311 28.22 7.24 2.02
CA LEU A 311 27.14 7.39 1.05
C LEU A 311 25.90 6.61 1.52
N ILE A 312 24.74 7.24 1.44
CA ILE A 312 23.48 6.74 1.94
C ILE A 312 22.38 7.11 0.96
N GLU A 313 21.52 6.14 0.63
CA GLU A 313 20.32 6.40 -0.17
C GLU A 313 19.20 6.91 0.73
N LEU A 314 18.65 8.06 0.38
CA LEU A 314 17.47 8.63 1.00
C LEU A 314 16.29 8.54 0.03
N ASN A 315 15.11 8.30 0.58
CA ASN A 315 13.89 8.19 -0.19
C ASN A 315 13.27 9.56 -0.38
N LYS A 316 13.14 10.00 -1.62
CA LYS A 316 12.40 11.21 -1.99
C LYS A 316 11.08 10.82 -2.64
N VAL A 317 9.97 11.30 -2.10
CA VAL A 317 8.65 11.10 -2.73
C VAL A 317 8.55 11.97 -3.98
N LEU A 318 8.18 11.37 -5.11
CA LEU A 318 7.84 12.07 -6.34
C LEU A 318 6.34 12.24 -6.52
N ALA A 319 5.56 11.22 -6.12
CA ALA A 319 4.10 11.23 -6.13
C ALA A 319 3.57 10.30 -5.04
N SER A 320 2.44 10.66 -4.42
CA SER A 320 1.76 9.85 -3.40
C SER A 320 0.29 10.23 -3.35
N ASP A 321 -0.54 9.58 -4.16
CA ASP A 321 -1.93 9.99 -4.36
C ASP A 321 -2.86 8.79 -4.57
N THR A 322 -4.16 9.05 -4.46
CA THR A 322 -5.22 8.11 -4.87
C THR A 322 -6.01 8.69 -6.02
N GLU A 323 -6.10 7.96 -7.12
CA GLU A 323 -6.87 8.34 -8.31
C GLU A 323 -7.92 7.28 -8.65
N SER A 324 -9.07 7.71 -9.17
CA SER A 324 -10.11 6.83 -9.68
C SER A 324 -10.09 6.76 -11.21
N PHE A 325 -10.21 5.56 -11.77
CA PHE A 325 -10.45 5.35 -13.19
C PHE A 325 -11.63 4.41 -13.42
N LEU A 326 -12.11 4.34 -14.66
CA LEU A 326 -13.29 3.57 -15.01
C LEU A 326 -12.99 2.55 -16.10
N VAL A 327 -13.35 1.30 -15.85
CA VAL A 327 -13.28 0.20 -16.81
C VAL A 327 -14.69 -0.13 -17.27
N ARG A 328 -14.91 -0.20 -18.59
CA ARG A 328 -16.20 -0.55 -19.18
C ARG A 328 -16.02 -1.72 -20.14
N ASP A 329 -16.97 -2.64 -20.10
CA ASP A 329 -17.04 -3.76 -21.05
C ASP A 329 -18.50 -4.20 -21.26
N THR A 330 -18.73 -5.00 -22.30
CA THR A 330 -20.02 -5.63 -22.59
C THR A 330 -19.83 -7.15 -22.59
N ILE A 331 -20.38 -7.80 -21.58
CA ILE A 331 -20.37 -9.25 -21.43
C ILE A 331 -21.57 -9.85 -22.18
N LYS A 332 -21.33 -10.99 -22.83
CA LYS A 332 -22.39 -11.79 -23.47
C LYS A 332 -22.46 -13.14 -22.79
N ASN A 333 -23.64 -13.74 -22.81
CA ASN A 333 -23.77 -15.14 -22.45
C ASN A 333 -23.15 -16.02 -23.54
N ASP A 334 -22.19 -16.87 -23.18
CA ASP A 334 -21.59 -17.87 -24.07
C ASP A 334 -22.62 -18.86 -24.63
N ASN A 335 -23.72 -19.07 -23.90
CA ASN A 335 -24.79 -19.96 -24.32
C ASN A 335 -25.89 -19.17 -25.04
N GLU A 336 -25.81 -19.11 -26.37
CA GLU A 336 -26.79 -18.43 -27.24
C GLU A 336 -28.23 -18.96 -27.08
N ASP A 337 -28.40 -20.18 -26.57
CA ASP A 337 -29.72 -20.79 -26.37
C ASP A 337 -30.39 -20.37 -25.05
N ILE A 338 -29.67 -19.69 -24.14
CA ILE A 338 -30.19 -19.30 -22.82
C ILE A 338 -30.32 -17.78 -22.74
N GLN A 339 -31.57 -17.32 -22.80
CA GLN A 339 -31.90 -15.92 -22.61
C GLN A 339 -31.84 -15.52 -21.13
N ILE A 340 -31.24 -14.37 -20.84
CA ILE A 340 -31.16 -13.83 -19.47
C ILE A 340 -32.49 -13.17 -19.11
N LYS A 341 -33.11 -13.63 -18.00
CA LYS A 341 -34.31 -12.99 -17.45
C LYS A 341 -33.92 -11.85 -16.52
N ASP A 342 -33.15 -12.18 -15.48
CA ASP A 342 -32.74 -11.25 -14.43
C ASP A 342 -31.32 -11.58 -13.94
N ILE A 343 -30.53 -10.56 -13.62
CA ILE A 343 -29.25 -10.69 -12.94
C ILE A 343 -29.53 -10.67 -11.43
N VAL A 344 -29.04 -11.67 -10.69
CA VAL A 344 -29.28 -11.78 -9.25
C VAL A 344 -28.03 -11.51 -8.41
N SER A 345 -26.84 -11.63 -8.99
CA SER A 345 -25.60 -11.35 -8.26
C SER A 345 -24.47 -10.96 -9.21
N VAL A 346 -23.67 -9.98 -8.79
CA VAL A 346 -22.46 -9.54 -9.50
C VAL A 346 -21.34 -9.49 -8.48
N CYS A 347 -20.28 -10.26 -8.69
CA CYS A 347 -19.18 -10.41 -7.75
C CYS A 347 -17.85 -10.18 -8.46
N PRO A 348 -17.35 -8.94 -8.43
CA PRO A 348 -16.11 -8.60 -9.07
C PRO A 348 -14.92 -8.88 -8.14
N SER A 349 -13.77 -9.17 -8.74
CA SER A 349 -12.46 -9.15 -8.08
C SER A 349 -11.45 -8.51 -9.01
N ILE A 350 -10.42 -7.87 -8.45
CA ILE A 350 -9.42 -7.15 -9.23
C ILE A 350 -8.01 -7.57 -8.81
N SER A 351 -7.13 -7.74 -9.79
CA SER A 351 -5.71 -8.02 -9.58
C SER A 351 -4.85 -7.15 -10.48
N ILE A 352 -3.68 -6.75 -9.98
CA ILE A 352 -2.59 -6.21 -10.80
C ILE A 352 -1.72 -7.40 -11.20
N GLU A 353 -1.51 -7.56 -12.50
CA GLU A 353 -0.65 -8.59 -13.10
C GLU A 353 0.73 -8.04 -13.44
N ASN A 354 0.81 -6.78 -13.84
CA ASN A 354 2.07 -6.12 -14.17
C ASN A 354 2.05 -4.64 -13.76
N ALA A 355 3.20 -4.13 -13.33
CA ALA A 355 3.41 -2.73 -13.02
C ALA A 355 4.83 -2.32 -13.45
N TYR A 356 4.93 -1.26 -14.25
CA TYR A 356 6.21 -0.81 -14.79
C TYR A 356 6.22 0.70 -15.03
N MET A 357 7.41 1.22 -15.35
CA MET A 357 7.63 2.62 -15.68
C MET A 357 8.03 2.74 -17.15
N GLU A 358 7.40 3.64 -17.88
CA GLU A 358 7.71 3.93 -19.29
C GLU A 358 7.42 5.40 -19.58
N ASP A 359 8.31 6.09 -20.29
CA ASP A 359 8.12 7.48 -20.75
C ASP A 359 7.63 8.49 -19.69
N GLY A 360 8.13 8.38 -18.44
CA GLY A 360 7.72 9.27 -17.35
C GLY A 360 6.33 8.96 -16.78
N LYS A 361 5.84 7.74 -16.99
CA LYS A 361 4.56 7.25 -16.49
C LYS A 361 4.72 6.02 -15.64
N SER A 362 3.82 5.86 -14.68
CA SER A 362 3.61 4.61 -13.95
C SER A 362 2.39 3.88 -14.52
N ILE A 363 2.64 2.74 -15.15
CA ILE A 363 1.63 1.93 -15.84
C ILE A 363 1.33 0.69 -15.02
N ILE A 364 0.04 0.41 -14.82
CA ILE A 364 -0.45 -0.86 -14.29
C ILE A 364 -1.30 -1.57 -15.34
N GLN A 365 -1.14 -2.88 -15.41
CA GLN A 365 -1.99 -3.79 -16.19
C GLN A 365 -2.52 -4.87 -15.26
N GLY A 366 -3.79 -5.21 -15.43
CA GLY A 366 -4.44 -6.18 -14.56
C GLY A 366 -5.73 -6.72 -15.15
N ILE A 367 -6.42 -7.53 -14.34
CA ILE A 367 -7.65 -8.20 -14.72
C ILE A 367 -8.71 -7.91 -13.66
N ILE A 368 -9.91 -7.58 -14.13
CA ILE A 368 -11.12 -7.60 -13.32
C ILE A 368 -11.87 -8.89 -13.66
N LYS A 369 -11.87 -9.85 -12.75
CA LYS A 369 -12.65 -11.08 -12.90
C LYS A 369 -14.07 -10.83 -12.40
N MET A 370 -15.05 -11.14 -13.23
CA MET A 370 -16.47 -10.89 -13.00
C MET A 370 -17.24 -12.21 -12.95
N ASP A 371 -17.78 -12.56 -11.79
CA ASP A 371 -18.74 -13.66 -11.66
C ASP A 371 -20.16 -13.11 -11.56
N ILE A 372 -20.99 -13.40 -12.56
CA ILE A 372 -22.39 -12.95 -12.66
C ILE A 372 -23.33 -14.15 -12.54
N LEU A 373 -24.21 -14.13 -11.55
CA LEU A 373 -25.31 -15.08 -11.45
C LEU A 373 -26.56 -14.49 -12.07
N TYR A 374 -27.26 -15.31 -12.87
CA TYR A 374 -28.48 -14.90 -13.53
C TYR A 374 -29.52 -16.02 -13.57
N VAL A 375 -30.79 -15.62 -13.60
CA VAL A 375 -31.94 -16.50 -13.79
C VAL A 375 -32.29 -16.50 -15.28
N PRO A 376 -32.47 -17.67 -15.91
CA PRO A 376 -32.83 -17.75 -17.32
C PRO A 376 -34.33 -17.54 -17.54
N VAL A 377 -34.73 -17.17 -18.76
CA VAL A 377 -36.16 -17.17 -19.17
C VAL A 377 -36.67 -18.61 -19.30
N GLU A 378 -35.88 -19.46 -19.95
CA GLU A 378 -36.09 -20.90 -20.08
C GLU A 378 -34.72 -21.59 -20.03
N GLY A 379 -34.60 -22.68 -19.27
CA GLY A 379 -33.34 -23.36 -19.07
C GLY A 379 -33.48 -24.67 -18.31
N LEU A 380 -32.44 -25.51 -18.37
CA LEU A 380 -32.39 -26.78 -17.63
C LEU A 380 -32.11 -26.59 -16.14
N LYS A 381 -31.54 -25.44 -15.77
CA LYS A 381 -31.21 -25.05 -14.39
C LYS A 381 -31.97 -23.78 -14.04
N ILE A 382 -32.26 -23.60 -12.76
CA ILE A 382 -32.93 -22.40 -12.23
C ILE A 382 -32.00 -21.18 -12.12
N VAL A 383 -30.68 -21.40 -12.12
CA VAL A 383 -29.65 -20.36 -12.07
C VAL A 383 -28.44 -20.78 -12.89
N TYR A 384 -27.81 -19.81 -13.53
CA TYR A 384 -26.58 -19.97 -14.30
C TYR A 384 -25.52 -18.93 -13.86
N LYS A 385 -24.26 -19.21 -14.20
CA LYS A 385 -23.12 -18.35 -13.91
C LYS A 385 -22.40 -17.99 -15.21
N ILE A 386 -22.09 -16.71 -15.38
CA ILE A 386 -21.11 -16.21 -16.36
C ILE A 386 -19.85 -15.82 -15.58
N SER A 387 -18.68 -16.23 -16.06
CA SER A 387 -17.38 -15.88 -15.49
C SER A 387 -16.52 -15.27 -16.58
N GLU A 388 -16.26 -13.98 -16.49
CA GLU A 388 -15.49 -13.22 -17.49
C GLU A 388 -14.28 -12.52 -16.88
N GLU A 389 -13.26 -12.27 -17.69
CA GLU A 389 -12.06 -11.54 -17.33
C GLU A 389 -11.93 -10.28 -18.18
N ILE A 390 -12.08 -9.12 -17.56
CA ILE A 390 -11.99 -7.81 -18.21
C ILE A 390 -10.58 -7.26 -17.97
N PRO A 391 -9.69 -7.25 -18.98
CA PRO A 391 -8.37 -6.65 -18.83
C PRO A 391 -8.47 -5.13 -18.68
N PHE A 392 -7.60 -4.55 -17.87
CA PHE A 392 -7.48 -3.09 -17.75
C PHE A 392 -6.01 -2.66 -17.82
N GLU A 393 -5.84 -1.43 -18.30
CA GLU A 393 -4.57 -0.71 -18.29
C GLU A 393 -4.84 0.71 -17.80
N HIS A 394 -3.96 1.23 -16.94
CA HIS A 394 -4.06 2.60 -16.46
C HIS A 394 -2.67 3.19 -16.20
N ASP A 395 -2.41 4.38 -16.73
CA ASP A 395 -1.18 5.13 -16.58
C ASP A 395 -1.38 6.43 -15.78
N VAL A 396 -0.36 6.80 -15.00
CA VAL A 396 -0.28 8.07 -14.27
C VAL A 396 1.05 8.73 -14.60
N GLU A 397 1.02 9.99 -15.02
CA GLU A 397 2.23 10.79 -15.26
C GLU A 397 2.90 11.18 -13.94
N VAL A 398 4.21 11.00 -13.83
CA VAL A 398 4.96 11.32 -12.62
C VAL A 398 6.21 12.12 -12.96
N ASP A 399 6.26 13.34 -12.44
CA ASP A 399 7.37 14.26 -12.66
C ASP A 399 8.66 13.78 -11.99
N GLY A 400 9.76 13.82 -12.74
CA GLY A 400 11.09 13.50 -12.22
C GLY A 400 11.39 12.01 -12.09
N LEU A 401 10.58 11.14 -12.71
CA LEU A 401 10.86 9.70 -12.81
C LEU A 401 12.26 9.42 -13.38
N SER A 402 12.92 8.43 -12.79
CA SER A 402 14.28 8.04 -13.09
C SER A 402 14.44 6.51 -13.00
N ASP A 403 15.56 5.97 -13.49
CA ASP A 403 15.88 4.55 -13.36
C ASP A 403 16.08 4.09 -11.90
N THR A 404 16.25 5.02 -10.96
CA THR A 404 16.38 4.76 -9.52
C THR A 404 15.05 4.82 -8.77
N SER A 405 13.96 5.14 -9.48
CA SER A 405 12.62 5.24 -8.91
C SER A 405 12.03 3.87 -8.62
N SER A 406 11.28 3.77 -7.53
CA SER A 406 10.48 2.61 -7.15
C SER A 406 9.03 3.03 -7.07
N VAL A 407 8.14 2.23 -7.64
CA VAL A 407 6.70 2.54 -7.73
C VAL A 407 5.92 1.45 -7.02
N PHE A 408 5.03 1.84 -6.12
CA PHE A 408 4.14 0.95 -5.40
C PHE A 408 2.70 1.29 -5.76
N ASN A 409 1.90 0.27 -6.09
CA ASN A 409 0.52 0.43 -6.51
C ASN A 409 -0.38 -0.53 -5.73
N THR A 410 -1.53 -0.03 -5.31
CA THR A 410 -2.64 -0.86 -4.81
C THR A 410 -3.91 -0.45 -5.54
N VAL A 411 -4.78 -1.40 -5.84
CA VAL A 411 -6.10 -1.13 -6.45
C VAL A 411 -7.22 -1.72 -5.60
N CYS A 412 -8.35 -1.04 -5.58
CA CYS A 412 -9.60 -1.58 -5.03
C CYS A 412 -10.79 -1.16 -5.89
N ILE A 413 -11.84 -1.97 -5.86
CA ILE A 413 -13.08 -1.67 -6.55
C ILE A 413 -13.89 -0.71 -5.69
N GLU A 414 -14.19 0.48 -6.22
CA GLU A 414 -15.03 1.47 -5.54
C GLU A 414 -16.51 1.20 -5.78
N LYS A 415 -16.86 0.87 -7.03
CA LYS A 415 -18.24 0.66 -7.45
C LYS A 415 -18.31 -0.24 -8.68
N VAL A 416 -19.35 -1.08 -8.74
CA VAL A 416 -19.75 -1.80 -9.95
C VAL A 416 -21.19 -1.50 -10.28
N GLU A 417 -21.42 -1.12 -11.53
CA GLU A 417 -22.73 -0.91 -12.13
C GLU A 417 -22.88 -1.89 -13.29
N VAL A 418 -24.05 -2.52 -13.36
CA VAL A 418 -24.39 -3.50 -14.39
C VAL A 418 -25.78 -3.22 -14.91
N ASP A 419 -25.91 -3.15 -16.23
CA ASP A 419 -27.17 -2.95 -16.93
C ASP A 419 -27.42 -4.10 -17.92
N LEU A 420 -28.59 -4.76 -17.81
CA LEU A 420 -29.00 -5.80 -18.73
C LEU A 420 -29.76 -5.20 -19.91
N ASN A 421 -29.15 -5.26 -21.10
CA ASN A 421 -29.73 -4.82 -22.37
C ASN A 421 -29.98 -6.01 -23.29
N ARG A 422 -31.19 -6.59 -23.20
CA ARG A 422 -31.56 -7.87 -23.84
C ARG A 422 -30.74 -9.02 -23.26
N ASP A 423 -29.70 -9.47 -23.97
CA ASP A 423 -28.76 -10.54 -23.56
C ASP A 423 -27.31 -10.04 -23.51
N GLN A 424 -27.14 -8.72 -23.52
CA GLN A 424 -25.85 -8.06 -23.31
C GLN A 424 -25.85 -7.42 -21.93
N ILE A 425 -24.78 -7.67 -21.20
CA ILE A 425 -24.57 -7.14 -19.87
C ILE A 425 -23.53 -6.04 -20.00
N ASP A 426 -23.97 -4.79 -19.94
CA ASP A 426 -23.06 -3.65 -19.93
C ASP A 426 -22.54 -3.45 -18.51
N VAL A 427 -21.22 -3.45 -18.36
CA VAL A 427 -20.53 -3.37 -17.07
C VAL A 427 -19.71 -2.09 -17.00
N SER A 428 -19.78 -1.42 -15.85
CA SER A 428 -19.01 -0.22 -15.54
C SER A 428 -18.42 -0.35 -14.14
N VAL A 429 -17.10 -0.53 -14.07
CA VAL A 429 -16.35 -0.72 -12.82
C VAL A 429 -15.50 0.51 -12.53
N LYS A 430 -15.79 1.20 -11.42
CA LYS A 430 -14.96 2.28 -10.90
C LYS A 430 -13.90 1.70 -9.98
N VAL A 431 -12.63 1.93 -10.31
CA VAL A 431 -11.47 1.41 -9.59
C VAL A 431 -10.71 2.59 -8.97
N ASN A 432 -10.32 2.45 -7.71
CA ASN A 432 -9.39 3.35 -7.04
C ASN A 432 -8.00 2.74 -7.05
N ARG A 433 -7.03 3.54 -7.50
CA ARG A 433 -5.61 3.23 -7.48
C ARG A 433 -4.92 4.14 -6.47
N PHE A 434 -4.25 3.55 -5.49
CA PHE A 434 -3.22 4.25 -4.71
C PHE A 434 -1.87 4.06 -5.41
N ILE A 435 -1.12 5.14 -5.58
CA ILE A 435 0.24 5.15 -6.13
C ILE A 435 1.19 5.87 -5.18
N GLU A 436 2.35 5.27 -4.90
CA GLU A 436 3.48 5.93 -4.26
C GLU A 436 4.74 5.73 -5.11
N VAL A 437 5.39 6.83 -5.49
CA VAL A 437 6.64 6.83 -6.26
C VAL A 437 7.76 7.42 -5.42
N ILE A 438 8.81 6.64 -5.23
CA ILE A 438 9.97 6.99 -4.41
C ILE A 438 11.22 6.97 -5.29
N ASP A 439 11.91 8.10 -5.39
CA ASP A 439 13.24 8.18 -6.00
C ASP A 439 14.34 8.07 -4.93
N LYS A 440 15.33 7.22 -5.19
CA LYS A 440 16.46 7.01 -4.28
C LYS A 440 17.58 7.98 -4.59
N LYS A 441 17.82 8.93 -3.67
CA LYS A 441 18.88 9.92 -3.80
C LYS A 441 20.06 9.58 -2.91
N SER A 442 21.22 9.40 -3.53
CA SER A 442 22.47 9.16 -2.83
C SER A 442 23.02 10.46 -2.24
N GLU A 443 23.16 10.50 -0.92
CA GLU A 443 23.70 11.63 -0.17
C GLU A 443 24.90 11.20 0.69
N SER A 444 25.89 12.08 0.79
CA SER A 444 27.13 11.82 1.54
C SER A 444 27.07 12.51 2.89
N PHE A 445 27.23 11.73 3.96
CA PHE A 445 27.22 12.23 5.33
C PHE A 445 28.57 12.06 6.00
N ILE A 446 28.99 13.08 6.76
CA ILE A 446 30.14 12.95 7.67
C ILE A 446 29.71 12.07 8.85
N ILE A 447 30.43 10.96 9.06
CA ILE A 447 30.15 10.02 10.17
C ILE A 447 31.22 10.07 11.26
N LYS A 448 32.44 10.52 10.92
CA LYS A 448 33.57 10.67 11.85
C LYS A 448 34.46 11.82 11.41
N GLY A 449 35.21 12.36 12.36
CA GLY A 449 36.26 13.32 12.09
C GLY A 449 37.41 13.20 13.08
N GLU A 450 38.62 13.53 12.64
CA GLU A 450 39.83 13.60 13.45
C GLU A 450 40.57 14.95 13.28
N ASP A 451 41.15 15.43 14.39
CA ASP A 451 42.08 16.55 14.42
C ASP A 451 43.49 15.97 14.30
N CYS A 452 44.14 16.21 13.16
CA CYS A 452 45.49 15.72 12.85
C CYS A 452 46.60 16.69 13.29
N GLY A 453 46.27 17.72 14.06
CA GLY A 453 47.21 18.75 14.50
C GLY A 453 47.24 19.98 13.58
N ASP A 454 48.24 20.82 13.80
CA ASP A 454 48.34 22.12 13.15
C ASP A 454 48.94 22.01 11.74
N TYR A 455 48.55 22.92 10.85
CA TYR A 455 49.20 23.03 9.55
C TYR A 455 50.65 23.51 9.70
N ASP A 456 51.59 22.90 8.96
CA ASP A 456 52.93 23.46 8.78
C ASP A 456 52.88 24.65 7.81
N LEU A 457 52.73 25.85 8.37
CA LEU A 457 52.64 27.10 7.60
C LEU A 457 54.02 27.69 7.26
N SER A 458 55.12 27.09 7.72
CA SER A 458 56.47 27.68 7.65
C SER A 458 56.98 27.92 6.22
N LYS A 459 56.41 27.23 5.23
CA LYS A 459 56.79 27.31 3.81
C LYS A 459 55.70 27.90 2.91
N ALA A 460 54.58 28.33 3.47
CA ALA A 460 53.46 28.87 2.69
C ALA A 460 53.70 30.35 2.33
N PRO A 461 53.40 30.79 1.10
CA PRO A 461 53.49 32.20 0.72
C PRO A 461 52.47 33.06 1.49
N SER A 462 52.86 34.29 1.87
CA SER A 462 52.02 35.22 2.65
C SER A 462 50.87 35.83 1.85
N ILE A 463 51.08 36.05 0.54
CA ILE A 463 50.08 36.57 -0.39
C ILE A 463 50.06 35.66 -1.63
N ILE A 464 48.87 35.26 -2.06
CA ILE A 464 48.64 34.47 -3.26
C ILE A 464 47.70 35.26 -4.17
N VAL A 465 48.09 35.43 -5.44
CA VAL A 465 47.17 35.93 -6.48
C VAL A 465 46.58 34.71 -7.18
N TYR A 466 45.28 34.49 -6.98
CA TYR A 466 44.54 33.39 -7.57
C TYR A 466 43.69 33.88 -8.74
N ILE A 467 43.63 33.10 -9.82
CA ILE A 467 42.78 33.39 -10.98
C ILE A 467 41.64 32.36 -10.96
N CYS A 468 40.41 32.84 -10.78
CA CYS A 468 39.23 31.99 -10.70
C CYS A 468 39.05 31.15 -11.96
N LYS A 469 38.63 29.91 -11.76
CA LYS A 469 38.30 28.94 -12.81
C LYS A 469 36.80 28.67 -12.82
N GLU A 470 36.35 27.99 -13.87
CA GLU A 470 34.97 27.52 -13.95
C GLU A 470 34.68 26.53 -12.80
N GLY A 471 33.56 26.74 -12.11
CA GLY A 471 33.14 25.94 -10.95
C GLY A 471 33.78 26.34 -9.61
N ASP A 472 34.62 27.37 -9.56
CA ASP A 472 35.15 27.86 -8.30
C ASP A 472 34.08 28.58 -7.46
N SER A 473 34.06 28.26 -6.17
CA SER A 473 33.32 28.98 -5.14
C SER A 473 34.29 29.56 -4.11
N LEU A 474 33.86 30.59 -3.38
CA LEU A 474 34.66 31.13 -2.27
C LEU A 474 35.01 30.03 -1.27
N TRP A 475 34.07 29.17 -0.90
CA TRP A 475 34.31 27.98 -0.07
C TRP A 475 35.48 27.12 -0.56
N ASN A 476 35.45 26.68 -1.83
CA ASN A 476 36.47 25.78 -2.39
C ASN A 476 37.85 26.44 -2.44
N ILE A 477 37.91 27.75 -2.75
CA ILE A 477 39.14 28.53 -2.76
C ILE A 477 39.66 28.70 -1.33
N ALA A 478 38.82 29.16 -0.40
CA ALA A 478 39.18 29.39 0.99
C ALA A 478 39.70 28.12 1.67
N LYS A 479 38.99 27.00 1.48
CA LYS A 479 39.41 25.67 1.96
C LYS A 479 40.75 25.24 1.38
N LYS A 480 40.98 25.46 0.09
CA LYS A 480 42.22 25.04 -0.59
C LYS A 480 43.45 25.84 -0.12
N TYR A 481 43.27 27.12 0.19
CA TYR A 481 44.36 28.01 0.55
C TYR A 481 44.45 28.28 2.06
N ASN A 482 43.68 27.57 2.88
CA ASN A 482 43.63 27.71 4.34
C ASN A 482 43.40 29.18 4.76
N THR A 483 42.34 29.80 4.24
CA THR A 483 41.80 31.11 4.63
C THR A 483 40.29 30.99 4.81
N THR A 484 39.54 32.08 4.95
CA THR A 484 38.08 32.07 5.14
C THR A 484 37.39 32.82 4.00
N GLU A 485 36.12 32.51 3.74
CA GLU A 485 35.34 33.24 2.72
C GLU A 485 35.22 34.71 3.06
N GLU A 486 35.03 35.03 4.35
CA GLU A 486 34.98 36.39 4.90
C GLU A 486 36.27 37.16 4.59
N GLU A 487 37.45 36.58 4.86
CA GLU A 487 38.73 37.23 4.56
C GLU A 487 38.96 37.46 3.07
N ILE A 488 38.56 36.49 2.22
CA ILE A 488 38.66 36.67 0.77
C ILE A 488 37.73 37.79 0.31
N SER A 489 36.50 37.82 0.81
CA SER A 489 35.51 38.83 0.42
C SER A 489 35.94 40.23 0.84
N GLU A 490 36.38 40.41 2.08
CA GLU A 490 36.87 41.69 2.58
C GLU A 490 38.09 42.21 1.80
N LEU A 491 39.08 41.34 1.53
CA LEU A 491 40.31 41.75 0.85
C LEU A 491 40.12 42.10 -0.63
N ASN A 492 39.06 41.57 -1.24
CA ASN A 492 38.77 41.75 -2.67
C ASN A 492 37.54 42.61 -2.95
N ASP A 493 37.02 43.29 -1.93
CA ASP A 493 35.81 44.14 -1.99
C ASP A 493 34.62 43.41 -2.63
N LEU A 494 34.45 42.11 -2.32
CA LEU A 494 33.35 41.30 -2.83
C LEU A 494 32.07 41.54 -2.03
N LYS A 495 30.94 41.61 -2.72
CA LYS A 495 29.63 41.60 -2.09
C LYS A 495 29.04 40.19 -2.05
N ASP A 496 28.09 39.97 -1.16
CA ASP A 496 27.45 38.65 -0.97
C ASP A 496 26.78 38.12 -2.26
N ASP A 497 26.39 39.00 -3.19
CA ASP A 497 25.76 38.67 -4.47
C ASP A 497 26.75 38.58 -5.65
N ASP A 498 28.05 38.79 -5.44
CA ASP A 498 29.05 38.73 -6.49
C ASP A 498 29.35 37.27 -6.92
N ILE A 499 28.85 36.90 -8.09
CA ILE A 499 29.19 35.61 -8.72
C ILE A 499 30.66 35.63 -9.17
N LEU A 500 31.46 34.66 -8.70
CA LEU A 500 32.82 34.45 -9.18
C LEU A 500 32.82 33.99 -10.64
N LYS A 501 33.37 34.83 -11.52
CA LYS A 501 33.52 34.51 -12.95
C LYS A 501 34.93 33.98 -13.25
N PRO A 502 35.07 33.02 -14.18
CA PRO A 502 36.38 32.59 -14.66
C PRO A 502 37.24 33.79 -15.12
N GLY A 503 38.51 33.80 -14.72
CA GLY A 503 39.45 34.89 -15.03
C GLY A 503 39.46 36.05 -14.04
N LYS A 504 38.54 36.11 -13.06
CA LYS A 504 38.61 37.10 -11.96
C LYS A 504 39.85 36.81 -11.11
N CYS A 505 40.65 37.84 -10.84
CA CYS A 505 41.81 37.74 -9.95
C CYS A 505 41.37 38.02 -8.52
N LEU A 506 41.74 37.14 -7.59
CA LEU A 506 41.57 37.30 -6.15
C LEU A 506 42.93 37.36 -5.48
N ILE A 507 43.07 38.29 -4.54
CA ILE A 507 44.18 38.37 -3.60
C ILE A 507 43.79 37.55 -2.37
N LEU A 508 44.60 36.57 -2.00
CA LEU A 508 44.42 35.78 -0.80
C LEU A 508 45.57 36.12 0.15
N GLU A 509 45.25 36.61 1.35
CA GLU A 509 46.23 36.89 2.40
C GLU A 509 46.16 35.80 3.46
N LYS A 510 47.33 35.34 3.90
CA LYS A 510 47.44 34.38 4.99
C LYS A 510 47.92 35.07 6.25
N LYS A 511 47.05 35.21 7.25
CA LYS A 511 47.43 35.71 8.56
C LYS A 511 48.26 34.65 9.29
N VAL A 512 49.57 34.83 9.29
CA VAL A 512 50.47 34.08 10.17
C VAL A 512 50.31 34.67 11.57
N VAL A 513 49.72 33.93 12.50
CA VAL A 513 49.77 34.32 13.93
C VAL A 513 51.24 34.24 14.35
N MET A 514 51.87 35.39 14.51
CA MET A 514 53.20 35.49 15.11
C MET A 514 53.03 35.13 16.59
N VAL A 515 53.56 33.97 16.99
CA VAL A 515 53.66 33.60 18.40
C VAL A 515 54.84 34.40 18.96
N ASP A 516 54.56 35.44 19.74
CA ASP A 516 55.56 36.16 20.54
C ASP A 516 55.97 35.36 21.78
#